data_AF-A0A8I5U1V2-F1
#
_entry.id   AF-A0A8I5U1V2-F1
#
_cell.length_a   1.000
_cell.length_b   1.000
_cell.length_c   1.000
_cell.angle_alpha   90.00
_cell.angle_beta   90.00
_cell.angle_gamma   90.00
#
_symmetry.space_group_name_H-M   'P 1'
#
loop_
_entity.id
_entity.type
_entity.pdbx_description
1 polymer ?
#
loop_
_entity_poly.entity_id
_entity_poly.type
_entity_poly.pdbx_seq_one_letter_code
_entity_poly.pdbx_strand_id
1 'polypeptide(L)'
;DIVMTQTPLSLPTPGEPASISCRSSQSFLKSNGYTYLHWYLQKPGQSTQLLIYLVSNCASGVPDRFSGSGSGTDFTLKISRVEAEDIGIYYYMQNL
;
A
#
# COMPACT_ATOMS: atom_id res chain seq x y z
N ASP A 1 12.12 -16.61 -5.91
CA ASP A 1 11.16 -15.64 -6.45
C ASP A 1 10.23 -15.14 -5.36
N ILE A 2 10.06 -13.83 -5.28
CA ILE A 2 9.03 -13.21 -4.43
C ILE A 2 7.83 -12.99 -5.34
N VAL A 3 6.81 -13.83 -5.17
CA VAL A 3 5.56 -13.69 -5.92
C VAL A 3 4.69 -12.70 -5.17
N MET A 4 4.29 -11.63 -5.86
CA MET A 4 3.51 -10.53 -5.32
C MET A 4 2.10 -10.59 -5.91
N THR A 5 1.09 -10.83 -5.08
CA THR A 5 -0.31 -10.84 -5.54
C THR A 5 -1.04 -9.61 -4.99
N GLN A 6 -1.58 -8.77 -5.87
CA GLN A 6 -2.40 -7.62 -5.49
C GLN A 6 -3.88 -7.94 -5.67
N THR A 7 -4.70 -7.58 -4.69
CA THR A 7 -6.17 -7.76 -4.72
C THR A 7 -6.76 -6.45 -4.20
N PRO A 8 -7.71 -5.79 -4.91
CA PRO A 8 -8.78 -6.33 -5.74
C PRO A 8 -8.52 -6.22 -7.25
N LEU A 9 -9.15 -7.10 -8.04
CA LEU A 9 -9.10 -7.08 -9.51
C LEU A 9 -10.05 -6.05 -10.16
N SER A 10 -10.84 -5.31 -9.37
CA SER A 10 -11.86 -4.37 -9.83
C SER A 10 -11.69 -2.97 -9.22
N LEU A 11 -12.01 -1.94 -10.01
CA LEU A 11 -12.00 -0.54 -9.57
C LEU A 11 -13.10 -0.31 -8.51
N PRO A 12 -12.76 0.22 -7.33
CA PRO A 12 -13.75 0.59 -6.31
C PRO A 12 -14.60 1.79 -6.78
N THR A 13 -15.86 1.82 -6.36
CA THR A 13 -16.77 2.93 -6.64
C THR A 13 -16.37 4.17 -5.81
N PRO A 14 -16.41 5.40 -6.36
CA PRO A 14 -16.18 6.60 -5.57
C PRO A 14 -17.10 6.63 -4.34
N GLY A 15 -16.53 6.91 -3.17
CA GLY A 15 -17.25 6.91 -1.88
C GLY A 15 -17.21 5.58 -1.13
N GLU A 16 -16.89 4.46 -1.78
CA GLU A 16 -16.76 3.17 -1.11
C GLU A 16 -15.34 2.95 -0.57
N PRO A 17 -15.19 2.12 0.48
CA PRO A 17 -13.88 1.71 0.94
C PRO A 17 -13.21 0.77 -0.06
N ALA A 18 -11.89 0.87 -0.17
CA ALA A 18 -11.06 -0.05 -0.93
C ALA A 18 -9.95 -0.63 -0.05
N SER A 19 -9.56 -1.87 -0.33
CA SER A 19 -8.42 -2.51 0.31
C SER A 19 -7.56 -3.19 -0.72
N ILE A 20 -6.27 -2.87 -0.69
CA ILE A 20 -5.25 -3.41 -1.55
C ILE A 20 -4.36 -4.31 -0.70
N SER A 21 -4.46 -5.62 -0.90
CA SER A 21 -3.66 -6.58 -0.17
C SER A 21 -2.47 -7.04 -1.01
N CYS A 22 -1.36 -7.32 -0.33
CA CYS A 22 -0.14 -7.89 -0.86
C CYS A 22 0.21 -9.09 0.02
N ARG A 23 0.48 -10.23 -0.62
CA ARG A 23 1.11 -11.38 0.04
C ARG A 23 2.49 -11.64 -0.55
N SER A 24 3.47 -11.87 0.33
CA SER A 24 4.80 -12.33 -0.01
C SER A 24 4.97 -13.81 0.31
N SER A 25 5.84 -14.49 -0.44
CA SER A 25 6.26 -15.87 -0.16
C SER A 25 7.21 -15.98 1.04
N GLN A 26 7.79 -14.86 1.51
CA GLN A 26 8.76 -14.83 2.59
C GLN A 26 8.46 -13.68 3.57
N SER A 27 8.80 -13.89 4.85
CA SER A 27 8.69 -12.85 5.86
C SER A 27 9.68 -11.73 5.57
N PHE A 28 9.20 -10.49 5.64
CA PHE A 28 10.04 -9.29 5.47
C PHE A 28 10.60 -8.75 6.79
N LEU A 29 10.40 -9.48 7.89
CA LEU A 29 10.93 -9.10 9.18
C LEU A 29 12.45 -9.17 9.16
N LYS A 30 13.10 -8.01 9.34
CA LYS A 30 14.57 -7.91 9.45
C LYS A 30 15.02 -8.27 10.87
N SER A 31 16.31 -8.56 11.02
CA SER A 31 16.93 -8.91 12.30
C SER A 31 16.80 -7.82 13.37
N ASN A 32 16.62 -6.55 12.97
CA ASN A 32 16.37 -5.43 13.87
C ASN A 32 14.89 -5.30 14.30
N GLY A 33 14.03 -6.25 13.90
CA GLY A 33 12.61 -6.27 14.24
C GLY A 33 11.72 -5.39 13.37
N TYR A 34 12.27 -4.72 12.35
CA TYR A 34 11.50 -3.85 11.45
C TYR A 34 11.17 -4.52 10.12
N THR A 35 10.06 -4.08 9.52
CA THR A 35 9.65 -4.43 8.16
C THR A 35 9.67 -3.17 7.31
N TYR A 36 10.55 -3.13 6.30
CA TYR A 36 10.71 -1.98 5.41
C TYR A 36 9.84 -2.11 4.17
N LEU A 37 8.52 -2.07 4.40
CA LEU A 37 7.53 -2.06 3.32
C LEU A 37 6.90 -0.66 3.20
N HIS A 38 6.83 -0.20 1.97
CA HIS A 38 6.33 1.11 1.59
C HIS A 38 5.23 0.96 0.53
N TRP A 39 4.20 1.79 0.62
CA TRP A 39 3.12 1.89 -0.37
C TRP A 39 3.24 3.20 -1.13
N TYR A 40 3.06 3.11 -2.44
CA TYR A 40 3.14 4.22 -3.35
C TYR A 40 1.92 4.28 -4.26
N LEU A 41 1.58 5.50 -4.67
CA LEU A 41 0.57 5.79 -5.68
C LEU A 41 1.22 6.55 -6.82
N GLN A 42 1.09 6.01 -8.03
CA GLN A 42 1.47 6.68 -9.26
C GLN A 42 0.22 7.09 -10.03
N LYS A 43 0.00 8.40 -10.14
CA LYS A 43 -1.09 8.97 -10.93
C LYS A 43 -0.59 9.31 -12.34
N PRO A 44 -1.42 9.16 -13.39
CA PRO A 44 -1.04 9.51 -14.75
C PRO A 44 -0.55 10.97 -14.84
N GLY A 45 0.66 11.17 -15.38
CA GLY A 45 1.24 12.51 -15.55
C GLY A 45 1.75 13.18 -14.27
N GLN A 46 1.78 12.47 -13.13
CA GLN A 46 2.32 12.98 -11.87
C GLN A 46 3.50 12.14 -11.36
N SER A 47 4.29 12.73 -10.47
CA SER A 47 5.32 11.99 -9.74
C SER A 47 4.70 10.95 -8.83
N THR A 48 5.42 9.86 -8.60
CA THR A 48 5.06 8.89 -7.56
C THR A 48 4.93 9.58 -6.21
N GLN A 49 3.83 9.32 -5.52
CA GLN A 49 3.59 9.74 -4.16
C GLN A 49 3.80 8.57 -3.19
N LEU A 50 4.57 8.79 -2.12
CA LEU A 50 4.64 7.86 -0.99
C LEU A 50 3.37 8.01 -0.14
N LEU A 51 2.68 6.90 0.12
CA LEU A 51 1.48 6.86 0.94
C LEU A 51 1.79 6.40 2.36
N ILE A 52 2.35 5.19 2.48
CA ILE A 52 2.65 4.54 3.75
C ILE A 52 4.10 4.09 3.76
N TYR A 53 4.80 4.26 4.88
CA TYR A 53 6.14 3.74 5.11
C TYR A 53 6.19 2.91 6.39
N LEU A 54 7.17 2.00 6.47
CA LEU A 54 7.33 1.09 7.63
C LEU A 54 6.01 0.41 8.00
N VAL A 55 5.34 -0.16 6.98
CA VAL A 55 4.07 -0.91 7.08
C VAL A 55 2.83 -0.07 7.39
N SER A 56 2.90 0.86 8.34
CA SER A 56 1.70 1.54 8.88
C SER A 56 1.81 3.05 9.03
N ASN A 57 2.99 3.65 8.85
CA ASN A 57 3.16 5.08 9.06
C ASN A 57 2.73 5.86 7.82
N CYS A 58 1.76 6.77 7.96
CA CYS A 58 1.36 7.65 6.87
C CYS A 58 2.44 8.71 6.58
N ALA A 59 2.76 8.90 5.31
CA ALA A 59 3.65 9.98 4.89
C ALA A 59 2.97 11.34 5.06
N SER A 60 3.79 12.40 5.17
CA SER A 60 3.26 13.77 5.32
C SER A 60 2.45 14.19 4.09
N GLY A 61 1.29 14.83 4.32
CA GLY A 61 0.39 15.27 3.25
C GLY A 61 -0.50 14.17 2.66
N VAL A 62 -0.44 12.95 3.20
CA VAL A 62 -1.36 11.86 2.83
C VAL A 62 -2.65 11.99 3.63
N PRO A 63 -3.83 11.97 2.98
CA PRO A 63 -5.10 12.05 3.68
C PRO A 63 -5.34 10.89 4.66
N ASP A 64 -6.00 11.20 5.79
CA ASP A 64 -6.30 10.27 6.89
C ASP A 64 -7.18 9.07 6.48
N ARG A 65 -7.78 9.11 5.29
CA ARG A 65 -8.51 7.99 4.69
C ARG A 65 -7.60 6.82 4.32
N PHE A 66 -6.29 7.04 4.17
CA PHE A 66 -5.31 5.99 3.91
C PHE A 66 -4.79 5.38 5.22
N SER A 67 -4.68 4.07 5.24
CA SER A 67 -4.06 3.34 6.36
C SER A 67 -3.33 2.10 5.86
N GLY A 68 -2.16 1.82 6.40
CA GLY A 68 -1.42 0.59 6.13
C GLY A 68 -1.42 -0.33 7.34
N SER A 69 -1.48 -1.64 7.09
CA SER A 69 -1.38 -2.67 8.11
C SER A 69 -0.71 -3.91 7.55
N GLY A 70 -0.26 -4.80 8.43
CA GLY A 70 0.31 -6.08 8.01
C GLY A 70 1.43 -6.58 8.91
N SER A 71 1.76 -7.85 8.74
CA SER A 71 2.87 -8.50 9.44
C SER A 71 3.27 -9.79 8.74
N GLY A 72 4.53 -10.21 8.90
CA GLY A 72 5.05 -11.43 8.31
C GLY A 72 5.03 -11.36 6.78
N THR A 73 4.00 -11.97 6.18
CA THR A 73 3.82 -12.12 4.74
C THR A 73 2.66 -11.33 4.18
N ASP A 74 1.75 -10.83 5.02
CA ASP A 74 0.46 -10.26 4.59
C ASP A 74 0.40 -8.77 4.96
N PHE A 75 0.24 -7.93 3.94
CA PHE A 75 0.21 -6.47 4.07
C PHE A 75 -0.97 -5.89 3.31
N THR A 76 -1.61 -4.89 3.87
CA THR A 76 -2.80 -4.28 3.32
C THR A 76 -2.71 -2.76 3.38
N LEU A 77 -3.03 -2.10 2.27
CA LEU A 77 -3.34 -0.69 2.20
C LEU A 77 -4.86 -0.55 2.15
N LYS A 78 -5.45 0.23 3.05
CA LYS A 78 -6.89 0.50 3.09
C LYS A 78 -7.14 1.97 2.84
N ILE A 79 -8.13 2.24 1.99
CA ILE A 79 -8.69 3.56 1.71
C ILE A 79 -10.12 3.52 2.25
N SER A 80 -10.43 4.30 3.28
CA SER A 80 -11.75 4.26 3.93
C SER A 80 -12.87 4.82 3.05
N ARG A 81 -12.52 5.75 2.16
CA ARG A 81 -13.43 6.36 1.20
C ARG A 81 -12.65 6.76 -0.05
N VAL A 82 -12.86 6.07 -1.16
CA VAL A 82 -12.17 6.36 -2.42
C VAL A 82 -12.68 7.66 -3.03
N GLU A 83 -11.75 8.51 -3.46
CA GLU A 83 -12.04 9.76 -4.18
C GLU A 83 -11.50 9.71 -5.61
N ALA A 84 -11.95 10.63 -6.47
CA ALA A 84 -11.52 10.68 -7.88
C ALA A 84 -10.00 10.87 -8.02
N GLU A 85 -9.38 11.54 -7.05
CA GLU A 85 -7.94 11.74 -6.98
C GLU A 85 -7.15 10.49 -6.60
N ASP A 86 -7.82 9.43 -6.11
CA ASP A 86 -7.18 8.17 -5.71
C ASP A 86 -7.01 7.20 -6.89
N ILE A 87 -7.44 7.59 -8.10
CA ILE A 87 -7.29 6.81 -9.32
C ILE A 87 -5.82 6.82 -9.75
N GLY A 88 -5.19 5.65 -9.71
CA GLY A 88 -3.81 5.46 -10.14
C GLY A 88 -3.34 4.03 -9.95
N ILE A 89 -2.05 3.82 -10.20
CA ILE A 89 -1.39 2.54 -9.99
C ILE A 89 -0.81 2.53 -8.59
N TYR A 90 -1.23 1.55 -7.79
CA TYR A 90 -0.70 1.31 -6.46
C TYR A 90 0.34 0.22 -6.52
N TYR A 91 1.53 0.50 -5.98
CA TYR A 91 2.55 -0.52 -5.82
C TYR A 91 3.15 -0.43 -4.44
N TYR A 92 3.69 -1.56 -3.99
CA TYR A 92 4.48 -1.60 -2.79
C TYR A 92 5.94 -1.87 -3.15
N MET A 93 6.84 -1.35 -2.34
CA MET A 93 8.25 -1.70 -2.41
C MET A 93 8.73 -2.20 -1.06
N GLN A 94 9.58 -3.22 -1.12
CA GLN A 94 10.42 -3.62 -0.01
C GLN A 94 11.81 -3.04 -0.20
N ASN A 95 12.44 -2.59 0.88
CA ASN A 95 13.88 -2.37 0.89
C ASN A 95 14.57 -3.63 1.45
N LEU A 96 15.42 -4.25 0.62
CA LEU A 96 16.22 -5.41 0.99
C LEU A 96 17.41 -5.03 1.87
#